data_AF-A0A5E4PRH4-F1
#
_entry.id   AF-A0A5E4PRH4-F1
#
_cell.length_a   1.000
_cell.length_b   1.000
_cell.length_c   1.000
_cell.angle_alpha   90.00
_cell.angle_beta   90.00
_cell.angle_gamma   90.00
#
_symmetry.space_group_name_H-M   'P 1'
#
loop_
_entity.id
_entity.type
_entity.pdbx_description
1 polymer ?
#
loop_
_entity_poly.entity_id
_entity_poly.type
_entity_poly.pdbx_seq_one_letter_code
_entity_poly.pdbx_strand_id
1 'polypeptide(L)' 'MWLCLCHVAGCDLSHTCSGGYCGPFYISKVYWVDAGKPTLPDDSPDRDEAFEDCARDFYCSVKIIESYMARFGK' A
#
# COMPACT_ATOMS: atom_id res chain seq x y z
N MET A 1 19.49 -8.24 -0.23
CA MET A 1 18.38 -8.19 0.77
C MET A 1 16.98 -8.33 0.16
N TRP A 2 16.81 -8.53 -1.15
CA TRP A 2 15.48 -8.51 -1.81
C TRP A 2 14.94 -9.93 -2.13
N LEU A 3 15.68 -10.98 -1.78
CA LEU A 3 15.41 -12.36 -2.23
C LEU A 3 14.32 -13.07 -1.43
N CYS A 4 14.20 -12.84 -0.11
CA CYS A 4 13.20 -13.52 0.71
C CYS A 4 11.77 -13.00 0.50
N LEU A 5 11.62 -11.72 0.16
CA LEU A 5 10.31 -11.08 -0.01
C LEU A 5 9.62 -11.52 -1.31
N CYS A 6 10.40 -11.76 -2.36
CA CYS A 6 9.94 -12.31 -3.65
C CYS A 6 9.29 -13.70 -3.48
N HIS A 7 9.80 -14.53 -2.56
CA HIS A 7 9.26 -15.87 -2.31
C HIS A 7 7.88 -15.84 -1.64
N VAL A 8 7.58 -14.78 -0.87
CA VAL A 8 6.29 -14.60 -0.20
C VAL A 8 5.29 -13.88 -1.12
N ALA A 9 5.74 -12.89 -1.88
CA ALA A 9 4.90 -12.10 -2.79
C ALA A 9 4.81 -12.68 -4.22
N GLY A 10 5.35 -13.88 -4.47
CA GLY A 10 5.35 -14.51 -5.80
C GLY A 10 6.16 -13.75 -6.86
N CYS A 11 7.04 -12.84 -6.45
CA CYS A 11 7.75 -11.87 -7.30
C CYS A 11 6.86 -10.94 -8.13
N ASP A 12 5.54 -10.95 -7.90
CA ASP A 12 4.62 -9.98 -8.48
C ASP A 12 4.48 -8.81 -7.52
N LEU A 13 5.42 -7.87 -7.64
CA LEU A 13 5.45 -6.67 -6.81
C LEU A 13 4.39 -5.64 -7.21
N SER A 14 3.52 -5.95 -8.18
CA SER A 14 2.48 -5.04 -8.67
C SER A 14 1.16 -5.78 -8.87
N HIS A 15 0.62 -6.36 -7.80
CA HIS A 15 -0.74 -6.88 -7.84
C HIS A 15 -1.72 -5.76 -8.19
N THR A 16 -2.33 -5.89 -9.36
CA THR A 16 -3.38 -5.02 -9.89
C THR A 16 -4.52 -4.89 -8.87
N CYS A 17 -5.21 -3.76 -8.89
CA CYS A 17 -6.38 -3.58 -8.04
C CYS A 17 -7.52 -4.52 -8.45
N SER A 18 -8.09 -5.26 -7.49
CA SER A 18 -9.21 -6.18 -7.72
C SER A 18 -10.22 -6.06 -6.58
N GLY A 19 -11.50 -5.91 -6.93
CA GLY A 19 -12.59 -5.83 -5.94
C GLY A 19 -12.48 -4.65 -4.95
N GLY A 20 -11.78 -3.57 -5.32
CA GLY A 20 -11.56 -2.41 -4.44
C GLY A 20 -10.36 -2.55 -3.48
N TYR A 21 -9.55 -3.60 -3.63
CA TYR A 21 -8.31 -3.83 -2.90
C TYR A 21 -7.13 -3.76 -3.86
N CYS A 22 -6.03 -3.16 -3.42
CA CYS A 22 -4.86 -2.92 -4.27
C CYS A 22 -3.57 -3.44 -3.63
N GLY A 23 -2.66 -3.90 -4.50
CA GLY A 23 -1.29 -4.19 -4.15
C GLY A 23 -1.06 -5.48 -3.37
N PRO A 24 0.20 -5.74 -2.97
CA PRO A 24 0.63 -7.02 -2.42
C PRO A 24 -0.03 -7.37 -1.07
N PHE A 25 -0.58 -6.37 -0.37
CA PHE A 25 -1.22 -6.56 0.94
C PHE A 25 -2.74 -6.42 0.91
N TYR A 26 -3.37 -6.41 -0.28
CA TYR A 26 -4.83 -6.26 -0.43
C TYR A 26 -5.36 -5.09 0.40
N ILE A 27 -4.78 -3.91 0.19
CA ILE A 27 -5.13 -2.71 0.95
C ILE A 27 -6.41 -2.12 0.37
N SER A 28 -7.38 -1.77 1.22
CA SER A 28 -8.58 -1.05 0.80
C SER A 28 -8.38 0.47 0.88
N LYS A 29 -9.17 1.22 0.09
CA LYS A 29 -9.12 2.70 0.11
C LYS A 29 -9.42 3.27 1.49
N VAL A 30 -10.33 2.65 2.26
CA VAL A 30 -10.65 3.08 3.63
C VAL A 30 -9.46 2.87 4.57
N TYR A 31 -8.80 1.70 4.50
CA TYR A 31 -7.61 1.42 5.30
C TYR A 31 -6.48 2.44 5.03
N TRP A 32 -6.28 2.81 3.76
CA TRP A 32 -5.35 3.86 3.36
C TRP A 32 -5.72 5.24 3.91
N VAL A 33 -7.02 5.60 3.92
CA VAL A 33 -7.50 6.86 4.51
C VAL A 33 -7.23 6.88 6.02
N ASP A 34 -7.54 5.80 6.72
CA ASP A 34 -7.31 5.66 8.17
C ASP A 34 -5.82 5.71 8.53
N ALA A 35 -4.97 5.18 7.64
CA ALA A 35 -3.50 5.29 7.73
C ALA A 35 -2.97 6.72 7.53
N GLY A 36 -3.82 7.69 7.15
CA GLY A 36 -3.43 9.07 6.91
C GLY A 36 -3.03 9.37 5.48
N LYS A 37 -3.47 8.54 4.52
CA LYS A 37 -3.26 8.73 3.09
C LYS A 37 -1.78 8.88 2.67
N PRO A 38 -0.85 8.00 3.10
CA PRO A 38 0.52 8.08 2.62
C PRO A 38 0.58 7.87 1.10
N THR A 39 1.48 8.58 0.42
CA THR A 39 1.62 8.56 -1.04
C THR A 39 3.06 8.30 -1.46
N LEU A 40 3.28 8.10 -2.76
CA LEU A 40 4.60 8.08 -3.36
C LEU A 40 5.30 9.45 -3.20
N PRO A 41 6.64 9.51 -3.31
CA PRO A 41 7.35 10.78 -3.40
C PRO A 41 6.79 11.62 -4.56
N ASP A 42 6.60 12.91 -4.32
CA ASP A 42 6.06 13.88 -5.30
C ASP A 42 4.60 13.64 -5.75
N ASP A 43 3.87 12.75 -5.08
CA ASP A 43 2.44 12.52 -5.32
C ASP A 43 1.56 13.18 -4.25
N SER A 44 0.32 13.51 -4.63
CA SER A 44 -0.64 14.20 -3.76
C SER A 44 -1.69 13.24 -3.21
N PRO A 45 -1.99 13.28 -1.89
CA PRO A 45 -3.04 12.44 -1.29
C PRO A 45 -4.46 12.79 -1.77
N ASP A 46 -4.63 13.90 -2.48
CA ASP A 46 -5.90 14.32 -3.07
C ASP A 46 -6.08 13.85 -4.52
N ARG A 47 -5.04 13.25 -5.14
CA ARG A 47 -5.18 12.64 -6.47
C ARG A 47 -5.96 11.34 -6.36
N ASP A 48 -6.93 11.14 -7.26
CA ASP A 48 -7.79 9.96 -7.26
C ASP A 48 -7.03 8.63 -7.30
N GLU A 49 -5.92 8.60 -8.05
CA GLU A 49 -5.05 7.45 -8.27
C GLU A 49 -3.99 7.25 -7.17
N ALA A 50 -3.80 8.20 -6.26
CA ALA A 50 -2.72 8.15 -5.26
C ALA A 50 -2.82 6.93 -4.34
N PHE A 51 -4.06 6.52 -4.03
CA PHE A 51 -4.31 5.28 -3.31
C PHE A 51 -3.79 4.06 -4.08
N GLU A 52 -4.18 3.93 -5.36
CA GLU A 52 -3.85 2.76 -6.16
C GLU A 52 -2.35 2.67 -6.44
N ASP A 53 -1.71 3.82 -6.70
CA ASP A 53 -0.26 3.90 -6.94
C ASP A 53 0.54 3.57 -5.68
N CYS A 54 0.19 4.13 -4.52
CA CYS A 54 0.87 3.81 -3.27
C CYS A 54 0.58 2.38 -2.80
N ALA A 55 -0.65 1.88 -2.96
CA ALA A 55 -0.97 0.52 -2.58
C ALA A 55 -0.25 -0.51 -3.45
N ARG A 56 -0.05 -0.22 -4.75
CA ARG A 56 0.71 -1.10 -5.66
C ARG A 56 2.22 -1.04 -5.47
N ASP A 57 2.77 0.06 -4.96
CA ASP A 57 4.19 0.13 -4.61
C ASP A 57 4.49 -0.60 -3.30
N PHE A 58 5.46 -1.50 -3.30
CA PHE A 58 5.78 -2.31 -2.13
C PHE A 58 6.19 -1.46 -0.91
N TYR A 59 7.04 -0.44 -1.11
CA TYR A 59 7.53 0.37 0.00
C TYR A 59 6.46 1.30 0.54
N CYS A 60 5.64 1.86 -0.34
CA CYS A 60 4.53 2.73 0.03
C CYS A 60 3.41 1.94 0.72
N SER A 61 3.11 0.73 0.25
CA SER A 61 2.13 -0.15 0.88
C SER A 61 2.56 -0.64 2.26
N VAL A 62 3.86 -0.88 2.50
CA VAL A 62 4.38 -1.10 3.87
C VAL A 62 4.12 0.14 4.74
N LYS A 63 4.39 1.36 4.25
CA LYS A 63 4.12 2.59 5.01
C LYS A 63 2.65 2.77 5.35
N ILE A 64 1.73 2.34 4.48
CA ILE A 64 0.29 2.34 4.77
C ILE A 64 0.01 1.50 6.02
N ILE A 65 0.52 0.26 6.03
CA ILE A 65 0.32 -0.67 7.15
C ILE A 65 0.98 -0.13 8.42
N GLU A 66 2.23 0.31 8.36
CA GLU A 66 2.93 0.88 9.51
C GLU A 66 2.19 2.08 10.10
N SER A 67 1.70 2.98 9.26
CA SER A 67 0.95 4.17 9.70
C SER A 67 -0.40 3.81 10.32
N TYR A 68 -1.10 2.82 9.75
CA TYR A 68 -2.34 2.31 10.32
C TYR A 68 -2.07 1.64 11.68
N MET A 69 -1.09 0.75 11.77
CA MET A 69 -0.74 0.04 13.01
C MET A 69 -0.27 1.00 14.09
N ALA A 70 0.47 2.06 13.73
CA ALA A 70 0.85 3.11 14.68
C ALA A 70 -0.36 3.84 15.28
N ARG A 71 -1.48 3.93 14.54
CA ARG A 71 -2.72 4.58 14.99
C ARG A 71 -3.66 3.64 15.75
N PHE A 72 -3.80 2.39 15.29
CA PHE A 72 -4.84 1.47 15.74
C PHE A 72 -4.33 0.15 16.36
N GLY A 73 -3.02 -0.14 16.30
CA GLY A 73 -2.43 -1.40 16.76
C GLY A 73 -2.24 -1.53 18.28
N LYS A 74 -3.08 -0.88 19.08
CA LYS A 74 -3.05 -0.95 20.55
C LYS A 74 -3.97 -2.04 21.08
#